data_AF-A0A1U7D0U2-F1
#
_entry.id   AF-A0A1U7D0U2-F1
#
_cell.length_a   1.000
_cell.length_b   1.000
_cell.length_c   1.000
_cell.angle_alpha   90.00
_cell.angle_beta   90.00
_cell.angle_gamma   90.00
#
_symmetry.space_group_name_H-M   'P 1'
#
loop_
_entity.id
_entity.type
_entity.pdbx_description
1 polymer ?
#
loop_
_entity_poly.entity_id
_entity_poly.type
_entity_poly.pdbx_seq_one_letter_code
_entity_poly.pdbx_strand_id
1 'polypeptide(L)'
;MSPASIRQPHPVLGCATAALDWREQLAIELETTGSAEQRVEMMRSAVIDTGGIWIDPPERGGWGPAYHEISLGGISATGNSRAEAVASWIKAVLRVARAAAEAPA
;
A
#
# COMPACT_ATOMS: atom_id res chain seq x y z
N MET A 1 -29.17 -16.60 13.64
CA MET A 1 -29.24 -16.15 12.24
C MET A 1 -28.53 -14.81 12.18
N SER A 2 -27.31 -14.76 11.65
CA SER A 2 -26.48 -13.53 11.56
C SER A 2 -26.49 -13.06 10.11
N PRO A 3 -26.73 -11.77 9.81
CA PRO A 3 -26.79 -11.32 8.43
C PRO A 3 -25.38 -11.31 7.83
N ALA A 4 -25.26 -11.90 6.65
CA ALA A 4 -24.04 -11.90 5.86
C ALA A 4 -23.63 -10.46 5.54
N SER A 5 -22.49 -10.04 6.07
CA SER A 5 -21.86 -8.76 5.74
C SER A 5 -21.39 -8.82 4.28
N ILE A 6 -22.14 -8.14 3.40
CA ILE A 6 -21.82 -8.01 1.98
C ILE A 6 -20.50 -7.23 1.86
N ARG A 7 -19.43 -7.92 1.44
CA ARG A 7 -18.15 -7.29 1.08
C ARG A 7 -18.40 -6.35 -0.10
N GLN A 8 -18.19 -5.06 0.09
CA GLN A 8 -18.21 -4.09 -1.00
C GLN A 8 -16.96 -4.32 -1.88
N PRO A 9 -17.10 -4.55 -3.19
CA PRO A 9 -15.95 -4.64 -4.09
C PRO A 9 -15.31 -3.25 -4.28
N HIS A 10 -13.97 -3.19 -4.28
CA HIS A 10 -13.25 -1.99 -4.69
C HIS A 10 -13.60 -1.64 -6.16
N PRO A 11 -13.97 -0.38 -6.46
CA PRO A 11 -14.45 -0.01 -7.78
C PRO A 11 -13.33 -0.14 -8.82
N VAL A 12 -13.48 -1.11 -9.72
CA VAL A 12 -12.68 -1.24 -10.94
C VAL A 12 -13.24 -0.29 -12.00
N LEU A 13 -12.42 0.71 -12.34
CA LEU A 13 -12.36 1.48 -13.60
C LEU A 13 -13.66 2.17 -14.07
N GLY A 14 -13.75 3.48 -13.82
CA GLY A 14 -14.73 4.39 -14.43
C GLY A 14 -14.17 5.81 -14.65
N CYS A 15 -14.33 6.29 -15.89
CA CYS A 15 -14.14 7.63 -16.48
C CYS A 15 -13.52 8.79 -15.65
N ALA A 16 -12.48 9.41 -16.21
CA ALA A 16 -11.65 10.46 -15.63
C ALA A 16 -12.36 11.82 -15.42
N THR A 17 -12.92 12.03 -14.23
CA THR A 17 -12.91 13.32 -13.52
C THR A 17 -12.77 13.07 -12.02
N ALA A 18 -11.54 13.23 -11.52
CA ALA A 18 -11.07 13.41 -10.13
C ALA A 18 -11.57 12.47 -9.01
N ALA A 19 -11.76 11.18 -9.28
CA ALA A 19 -11.60 10.20 -8.20
C ALA A 19 -10.09 10.04 -7.97
N LEU A 20 -9.60 10.28 -6.74
CA LEU A 20 -8.22 9.95 -6.38
C LEU A 20 -7.98 8.50 -6.78
N ASP A 21 -6.82 8.23 -7.38
CA ASP A 21 -6.38 6.85 -7.58
C ASP A 21 -6.42 6.17 -6.21
N TRP A 22 -7.05 4.99 -6.11
CA TRP A 22 -7.23 4.33 -4.82
C TRP A 22 -5.89 4.09 -4.09
N ARG A 23 -4.79 3.98 -4.84
CA ARG A 23 -3.43 3.88 -4.29
C ARG A 23 -3.04 5.18 -3.61
N GLU A 24 -3.30 6.31 -4.25
CA GLU A 24 -3.04 7.64 -3.70
C GLU A 24 -3.84 7.87 -2.42
N GLN A 25 -5.13 7.52 -2.43
CA GLN A 25 -5.99 7.59 -1.24
C GLN A 25 -5.42 6.73 -0.09
N LEU A 26 -5.06 5.48 -0.36
CA LEU A 26 -4.44 4.59 0.63
C LEU A 26 -3.11 5.15 1.15
N ALA A 27 -2.28 5.72 0.27
CA ALA A 27 -1.00 6.31 0.65
C ALA A 27 -1.18 7.52 1.59
N ILE A 28 -2.18 8.38 1.34
CA ILE A 28 -2.51 9.51 2.21
C ILE A 28 -3.02 9.02 3.58
N GLU A 29 -3.91 8.03 3.60
CA GLU A 29 -4.42 7.43 4.84
C GLU A 29 -3.28 6.82 5.67
N LEU A 30 -2.38 6.09 5.02
CA LEU A 30 -1.20 5.53 5.68
C LEU A 30 -0.26 6.64 6.17
N GLU A 31 0.02 7.68 5.37
CA GLU A 31 0.94 8.76 5.77
C GLU A 31 0.44 9.53 7.00
N THR A 32 -0.88 9.73 7.09
CA THR A 32 -1.57 10.42 8.19
C THR A 32 -1.80 9.55 9.44
N THR A 33 -1.56 8.24 9.33
CA THR A 33 -1.65 7.32 10.46
C THR A 33 -0.45 7.49 11.40
N GLY A 34 -0.75 7.62 12.70
CA GLY A 34 0.20 8.08 13.72
C GLY A 34 1.43 7.19 13.92
N SER A 35 1.24 5.89 14.21
CA SER A 35 2.38 5.01 14.52
C SER A 35 2.86 4.19 13.31
N ALA A 36 4.17 3.91 13.26
CA ALA A 36 4.75 3.06 12.22
C ALA A 36 4.12 1.66 12.20
N GLU A 37 3.84 1.09 13.38
CA GLU A 37 3.19 -0.21 13.51
C GLU A 37 1.74 -0.21 13.01
N GLN A 38 0.99 0.86 13.29
CA GLN A 38 -0.38 1.01 12.74
C GLN A 38 -0.35 1.06 11.21
N ARG A 39 0.61 1.78 10.62
CA ARG A 39 0.80 1.81 9.16
C ARG A 39 1.14 0.45 8.58
N VAL A 40 2.00 -0.31 9.27
CA VAL A 40 2.35 -1.68 8.89
C VAL A 40 1.11 -2.58 8.88
N GLU A 41 0.29 -2.53 9.93
CA GLU A 41 -0.92 -3.37 10.01
C GLU A 41 -2.00 -2.98 8.99
N MET A 42 -2.18 -1.67 8.77
CA MET A 42 -3.08 -1.17 7.73
C MET A 42 -2.63 -1.59 6.33
N MET A 43 -1.34 -1.46 6.03
CA MET A 43 -0.79 -1.98 4.77
C MET A 43 -1.01 -3.49 4.64
N ARG A 44 -0.92 -4.24 5.75
CA ARG A 44 -1.02 -5.70 5.73
C ARG A 44 -2.42 -6.10 5.33
N SER A 45 -3.41 -5.42 5.93
CA SER A 45 -4.82 -5.55 5.57
C SER A 45 -5.05 -5.19 4.11
N ALA A 46 -4.51 -4.06 3.65
CA ALA A 46 -4.66 -3.63 2.25
C ALA A 46 -4.08 -4.65 1.25
N VAL A 47 -2.90 -5.21 1.52
CA VAL A 47 -2.28 -6.26 0.69
C VAL A 47 -3.18 -7.50 0.63
N ILE A 48 -3.73 -7.94 1.75
CA ILE A 48 -4.64 -9.09 1.82
C ILE A 48 -5.93 -8.82 1.03
N ASP A 49 -6.54 -7.64 1.22
CA ASP A 49 -7.85 -7.32 0.66
C ASP A 49 -7.82 -7.10 -0.86
N THR A 50 -6.69 -6.62 -1.38
CA THR A 50 -6.52 -6.29 -2.82
C THR A 50 -5.78 -7.37 -3.61
N GLY A 51 -5.18 -8.37 -2.94
CA GLY A 51 -4.38 -9.41 -3.57
C GLY A 51 -2.96 -8.97 -3.96
N GLY A 52 -2.35 -8.08 -3.18
CA GLY A 52 -0.94 -7.69 -3.33
C GLY A 52 0.04 -8.77 -2.85
N ILE A 53 1.33 -8.43 -2.87
CA ILE A 53 2.41 -9.27 -2.35
C ILE A 53 3.13 -8.52 -1.22
N TRP A 54 3.37 -9.22 -0.12
CA TRP A 54 4.26 -8.76 0.94
C TRP A 54 5.28 -9.86 1.27
N ILE A 55 6.56 -9.56 1.01
CA ILE A 55 7.69 -10.38 1.47
C ILE A 55 8.16 -9.86 2.83
N ASP A 56 7.89 -10.63 3.87
CA ASP A 56 8.21 -10.32 5.27
C ASP A 56 9.10 -11.40 5.88
N PRO A 57 10.43 -11.32 5.67
CA PRO A 57 11.36 -12.32 6.20
C PRO A 57 11.34 -12.33 7.74
N PRO A 58 11.52 -13.51 8.37
CA PRO A 58 11.60 -13.58 9.83
C PRO A 58 12.83 -12.83 10.36
N GLU A 59 12.61 -11.98 11.36
CA GLU A 59 13.69 -11.25 12.06
C GLU A 59 14.69 -12.21 12.76
N ARG A 60 14.17 -13.38 13.16
CA ARG A 60 14.81 -14.59 13.71
C ARG A 60 15.46 -15.56 12.71
N GLY A 61 16.78 -15.65 12.63
CA GLY A 61 17.46 -16.86 12.11
C GLY A 61 17.71 -16.92 10.60
N GLY A 62 17.62 -15.77 9.91
CA GLY A 62 18.02 -15.65 8.50
C GLY A 62 19.55 -15.60 8.31
N TRP A 63 20.03 -16.15 7.20
CA TRP A 63 21.44 -16.10 6.80
C TRP A 63 21.74 -14.74 6.15
N GLY A 64 21.87 -13.69 6.97
CA GLY A 64 22.26 -12.33 6.53
C GLY A 64 21.11 -11.30 6.44
N PRO A 65 21.41 -10.07 5.97
CA PRO A 65 20.42 -9.00 5.84
C PRO A 65 19.34 -9.40 4.84
N ALA A 66 18.08 -9.38 5.28
CA ALA A 66 16.93 -9.62 4.41
C ALA A 66 16.21 -8.28 4.19
N TYR A 67 15.75 -8.07 2.96
CA TYR A 67 14.89 -6.93 2.64
C TYR A 67 13.42 -7.33 2.76
N HIS A 68 12.60 -6.39 3.18
CA HIS A 68 11.16 -6.48 3.10
C HIS A 68 10.70 -5.85 1.78
N GLU A 69 9.69 -6.43 1.15
CA GLU A 69 9.14 -5.96 -0.12
C GLU A 69 7.62 -5.90 -0.06
N ILE A 70 7.05 -4.84 -0.63
CA ILE A 70 5.62 -4.68 -0.86
C ILE A 70 5.41 -4.43 -2.35
N SER A 71 4.59 -5.26 -2.99
CA SER A 71 4.06 -5.03 -4.34
C SER A 71 2.55 -4.92 -4.26
N LEU A 72 2.05 -3.70 -4.44
CA LEU A 72 0.62 -3.40 -4.33
C LEU A 72 0.21 -2.36 -5.37
N GLY A 73 -0.88 -2.64 -6.10
CA GLY A 73 -1.41 -1.71 -7.11
C GLY A 73 -0.42 -1.40 -8.24
N GLY A 74 0.42 -2.37 -8.63
CA GLY A 74 1.44 -2.19 -9.65
C GLY A 74 2.64 -1.34 -9.23
N ILE A 75 2.76 -0.99 -7.94
CA ILE A 75 3.93 -0.29 -7.38
C ILE A 75 4.64 -1.25 -6.42
N SER A 76 5.94 -1.42 -6.63
CA SER A 76 6.81 -2.23 -5.78
C SER A 76 7.78 -1.33 -5.02
N ALA A 77 7.98 -1.62 -3.74
CA ALA A 77 8.94 -0.91 -2.90
C ALA A 77 9.58 -1.84 -1.87
N THR A 78 10.83 -1.54 -1.53
CA THR A 78 11.63 -2.33 -0.59
C THR A 78 12.11 -1.49 0.60
N GLY A 79 12.50 -2.17 1.68
CA GLY A 79 13.14 -1.56 2.85
C GLY A 79 13.86 -2.59 3.71
N ASN A 80 14.73 -2.13 4.61
CA ASN A 80 15.45 -2.98 5.58
C ASN A 80 14.58 -3.35 6.80
N SER A 81 13.36 -2.84 6.84
CA SER A 81 12.33 -3.20 7.81
C SER A 81 10.95 -3.12 7.17
N ARG A 82 9.95 -3.75 7.79
CA ARG A 82 8.54 -3.61 7.43
C ARG A 82 8.12 -2.14 7.32
N ALA A 83 8.44 -1.34 8.33
CA ALA A 83 8.11 0.08 8.37
C ALA A 83 8.79 0.87 7.24
N GLU A 84 10.04 0.56 6.92
CA GLU A 84 10.76 1.21 5.82
C GLU A 84 10.15 0.83 4.46
N ALA A 85 9.81 -0.45 4.24
CA ALA A 85 9.16 -0.86 2.99
C ALA A 85 7.81 -0.16 2.80
N VAL A 86 7.00 -0.04 3.86
CA VAL A 86 5.73 0.71 3.84
C VAL A 86 5.98 2.18 3.51
N ALA A 87 6.93 2.83 4.17
CA ALA A 87 7.27 4.22 3.91
C ALA A 87 7.78 4.44 2.48
N SER A 88 8.57 3.50 1.94
CA SER A 88 9.04 3.54 0.56
C SER A 88 7.89 3.40 -0.43
N TRP A 89 6.91 2.54 -0.17
CA TRP A 89 5.72 2.38 -1.01
C TRP A 89 4.87 3.66 -1.01
N ILE A 90 4.58 4.25 0.16
CA ILE A 90 3.85 5.52 0.29
C ILE A 90 4.53 6.61 -0.54
N LYS A 91 5.85 6.77 -0.39
CA LYS A 91 6.63 7.74 -1.17
C LYS A 91 6.55 7.50 -2.67
N ALA A 92 6.63 6.24 -3.11
CA ALA A 92 6.56 5.90 -4.52
C ALA A 92 5.20 6.27 -5.12
N VAL A 93 4.11 5.93 -4.44
CA VAL A 93 2.74 6.26 -4.85
C VAL A 93 2.54 7.77 -4.95
N LEU A 94 2.88 8.52 -3.90
CA LEU A 94 2.67 9.97 -3.88
C LEU A 94 3.51 10.69 -4.94
N ARG A 95 4.71 10.18 -5.26
CA ARG A 95 5.52 10.68 -6.38
C ARG A 95 4.84 10.45 -7.73
N VAL A 96 4.29 9.26 -7.94
CA VAL A 96 3.57 8.93 -9.18
C VAL A 96 2.32 9.79 -9.33
N ALA A 97 1.53 9.93 -8.25
CA ALA A 97 0.33 10.77 -8.25
C ALA A 97 0.66 12.24 -8.55
N ARG A 98 1.69 12.80 -7.90
CA ARG A 98 2.16 14.15 -8.18
C ARG A 98 2.60 14.33 -9.63
N ALA A 99 3.39 13.39 -10.16
CA ALA A 99 3.85 13.45 -11.55
C ALA A 99 2.68 13.39 -12.54
N ALA A 100 1.65 12.58 -12.25
CA ALA A 100 0.44 12.51 -13.06
C ALA A 100 -0.36 13.84 -13.04
N ALA A 101 -0.39 14.55 -11.91
CA ALA A 101 -1.04 15.85 -11.81
C ALA A 101 -0.28 16.99 -12.54
N GLU A 102 1.04 16.85 -12.71
CA GLU A 102 1.90 17.84 -13.37
C GLU A 102 1.99 17.64 -14.91
N ALA A 103 1.60 16.48 -15.43
CA ALA A 103 1.66 16.18 -16.86
C ALA A 103 0.56 16.93 -17.64
N PRO A 104 0.89 17.67 -18.73
CA PRO A 104 -0.14 18.28 -19.58
C PRO A 104 -0.95 17.19 -20.29
N ALA A 105 -2.28 17.39 -20.32
CA ALA A 105 -3.25 16.50 -20.96
C ALA A 105 -3.06 16.37 -22.47
#